data_AF-A0A0L0FER3-F1
#
_entry.id   AF-A0A0L0FER3-F1
#
_cell.length_a   1.000
_cell.length_b   1.000
_cell.length_c   1.000
_cell.angle_alpha   90.00
_cell.angle_beta   90.00
_cell.angle_gamma   90.00
#
_symmetry.space_group_name_H-M   'P 1'
#
loop_
_entity.id
_entity.type
_entity.pdbx_description
1 polymer ?
#
loop_
_entity_poly.entity_id
_entity_poly.type
_entity_poly.pdbx_seq_one_letter_code
_entity_poly.pdbx_strand_id
1 'polypeptide(L)'
;KNIESDADEQLIITIPFTGHVSIKSIKIIAEGGEEHPKTLKVFGNREDIDFDNVDQLQPLQEISLNDDPRGEIVYPTRASKFQNLHSVTLFIESNHGGDTSKIYYIGFSGEHKNVSRKTVIAVYEANANPADHKVKDDLMPSSSIS
;
A
#
# COMPACT_ATOMS: atom_id res chain seq x y z
N LYS A 1 -5.83 5.15 -21.85
CA LYS A 1 -4.99 3.98 -21.44
C LYS A 1 -5.38 3.72 -20.00
N ASN A 2 -6.10 2.63 -19.78
CA ASN A 2 -6.97 2.44 -18.64
C ASN A 2 -6.41 1.22 -17.90
N ILE A 3 -6.22 1.32 -16.60
CA ILE A 3 -5.95 0.16 -15.75
C ILE A 3 -7.31 -0.22 -15.18
N GLU A 4 -7.93 -1.26 -15.74
CA GLU A 4 -9.05 -1.95 -15.10
C GLU A 4 -8.46 -2.92 -14.06
N SER A 5 -8.98 -2.88 -12.84
CA SER A 5 -8.84 -4.00 -11.91
C SER A 5 -9.75 -5.09 -12.43
N ASP A 6 -9.21 -6.27 -12.73
CA ASP A 6 -10.00 -7.48 -13.04
C ASP A 6 -10.55 -8.13 -11.74
N ALA A 7 -10.53 -7.43 -10.61
CA ALA A 7 -10.45 -8.07 -9.30
C ALA A 7 -11.45 -7.50 -8.28
N ASP A 8 -12.44 -8.34 -7.98
CA ASP A 8 -13.23 -8.61 -6.75
C ASP A 8 -13.68 -7.44 -5.84
N GLU A 9 -14.60 -7.75 -4.94
CA GLU A 9 -15.14 -6.82 -3.94
C GLU A 9 -14.09 -6.37 -2.90
N GLN A 10 -13.01 -7.15 -2.74
CA GLN A 10 -11.98 -6.93 -1.73
C GLN A 10 -10.69 -6.33 -2.30
N LEU A 11 -10.11 -5.35 -1.61
CA LEU A 11 -8.87 -4.67 -2.05
C LEU A 11 -7.94 -4.39 -0.87
N ILE A 12 -6.63 -4.60 -1.06
CA ILE A 12 -5.58 -4.19 -0.12
C ILE A 12 -4.70 -3.12 -0.77
N ILE A 13 -4.54 -1.98 -0.09
CA ILE A 13 -3.77 -0.82 -0.57
C ILE A 13 -2.81 -0.38 0.51
N THR A 14 -1.50 -0.51 0.26
CA THR A 14 -0.44 -0.09 1.19
C THR A 14 0.21 1.21 0.73
N ILE A 15 0.23 2.21 1.60
CA ILE A 15 0.69 3.57 1.34
C ILE A 15 1.84 3.90 2.30
N PRO A 16 3.10 3.86 1.83
CA PRO A 16 4.25 4.30 2.62
C PRO A 16 4.34 5.83 2.66
N PHE A 17 4.69 6.38 3.82
CA PHE A 17 4.96 7.81 4.00
C PHE A 17 6.47 8.06 4.10
N THR A 18 6.92 9.21 3.58
CA THR A 18 8.34 9.62 3.61
C THR A 18 8.81 10.07 5.00
N GLY A 19 7.89 10.28 5.94
CA GLY A 19 8.16 10.72 7.30
C GLY A 19 7.12 10.18 8.27
N HIS A 20 7.11 10.68 9.50
CA HIS A 20 6.10 10.30 10.47
C HIS A 20 4.87 11.20 10.31
N VAL A 21 3.70 10.61 10.09
CA VAL A 21 2.44 11.32 9.94
C VAL A 21 1.51 11.03 11.11
N SER A 22 0.70 12.02 11.43
CA SER A 22 -0.44 11.89 12.32
C SER A 22 -1.72 12.16 11.52
N ILE A 23 -2.50 11.13 11.26
CA ILE A 23 -3.71 11.23 10.42
C ILE A 23 -4.90 11.59 11.30
N LYS A 24 -5.63 12.64 10.92
CA LYS A 24 -6.84 13.13 11.60
C LYS A 24 -8.12 12.71 10.89
N SER A 25 -8.06 12.53 9.57
CA SER A 25 -9.19 12.01 8.80
C SER A 25 -8.77 11.36 7.50
N ILE A 26 -9.68 10.54 6.97
CA ILE A 26 -9.57 9.80 5.71
C ILE A 26 -10.74 10.22 4.83
N LYS A 27 -10.47 10.38 3.53
CA LYS A 27 -11.48 10.62 2.49
C LYS A 27 -11.33 9.55 1.42
N ILE A 28 -12.44 9.01 0.95
CA ILE A 28 -12.51 8.09 -0.18
C ILE A 28 -13.44 8.71 -1.22
N ILE A 29 -13.03 8.68 -2.49
CA ILE A 29 -13.90 8.92 -3.64
C ILE A 29 -13.87 7.65 -4.46
N ALA A 30 -15.02 7.09 -4.75
CA ALA A 30 -15.19 5.81 -5.42
C ALA A 30 -16.32 5.91 -6.45
N GLU A 31 -16.50 4.83 -7.23
CA GLU A 31 -17.70 4.68 -8.04
C GLU A 31 -18.94 4.65 -7.13
N GLY A 32 -20.04 5.20 -7.61
CA GLY A 32 -21.29 5.24 -6.84
C GLY A 32 -22.08 3.94 -6.93
N GLY A 33 -23.03 3.76 -6.02
CA GLY A 33 -23.93 2.61 -6.02
C GLY A 33 -23.26 1.33 -5.52
N GLU A 34 -23.56 0.21 -6.17
CA GLU A 34 -23.19 -1.14 -5.69
C GLU A 34 -21.66 -1.37 -5.64
N GLU A 35 -20.91 -0.74 -6.55
CA GLU A 35 -19.44 -0.82 -6.61
C GLU A 35 -18.73 0.12 -5.61
N HIS A 36 -19.50 0.92 -4.86
CA HIS A 36 -18.94 1.80 -3.83
C HIS A 36 -18.48 0.95 -2.63
N PRO A 37 -17.23 1.11 -2.15
CA PRO A 37 -16.76 0.46 -0.94
C PRO A 37 -17.67 0.75 0.26
N LYS A 38 -17.90 -0.27 1.10
CA LYS A 38 -18.78 -0.19 2.26
C LYS A 38 -18.02 -0.34 3.57
N THR A 39 -17.09 -1.27 3.63
CA THR A 39 -16.29 -1.48 4.85
C THR A 39 -14.82 -1.27 4.57
N LEU A 40 -14.22 -0.32 5.29
CA LEU A 40 -12.79 -0.02 5.26
C LEU A 40 -12.16 -0.34 6.63
N LYS A 41 -11.19 -1.25 6.64
CA LYS A 41 -10.31 -1.53 7.77
C LYS A 41 -8.95 -0.85 7.55
N VAL A 42 -8.48 -0.14 8.57
CA VAL A 42 -7.24 0.64 8.49
C VAL A 42 -6.21 0.10 9.46
N PHE A 43 -5.01 -0.16 8.95
CA PHE A 43 -3.86 -0.62 9.70
C PHE A 43 -2.72 0.38 9.53
N GLY A 44 -1.85 0.49 10.54
CA GLY A 44 -0.70 1.38 10.50
C GLY A 44 0.58 0.64 10.85
N ASN A 45 1.67 1.00 10.18
CA ASN A 45 3.02 0.49 10.42
C ASN A 45 3.13 -1.04 10.32
N ARG A 46 2.40 -1.64 9.38
CA ARG A 46 2.47 -3.06 9.04
C ARG A 46 2.79 -3.23 7.57
N GLU A 47 3.60 -4.22 7.27
CA GLU A 47 3.98 -4.62 5.90
C GLU A 47 3.57 -6.07 5.61
N ASP A 48 3.07 -6.76 6.63
CA ASP A 48 2.71 -8.18 6.62
C ASP A 48 1.21 -8.40 6.39
N ILE A 49 0.48 -7.44 5.83
CA ILE A 49 -0.97 -7.56 5.62
C ILE A 49 -1.24 -8.13 4.22
N ASP A 50 -1.96 -9.24 4.19
CA ASP A 50 -2.43 -9.93 2.99
C ASP A 50 -3.84 -10.49 3.20
N PHE A 51 -4.45 -11.04 2.14
CA PHE A 51 -5.80 -11.60 2.20
C PHE A 51 -5.91 -12.84 3.10
N ASP A 52 -4.82 -13.56 3.36
CA ASP A 52 -4.84 -14.78 4.17
C ASP A 52 -4.90 -14.45 5.68
N ASN A 53 -4.34 -13.30 6.07
CA ASN A 53 -4.21 -12.93 7.47
C ASN A 53 -5.04 -11.71 7.92
N VAL A 54 -5.53 -10.88 7.00
CA VAL A 54 -6.15 -9.58 7.34
C VAL A 54 -7.32 -9.70 8.31
N ASP A 55 -8.11 -10.77 8.23
CA ASP A 55 -9.25 -11.01 9.12
C ASP A 55 -8.85 -11.37 10.56
N GLN A 56 -7.62 -11.84 10.75
CA GLN A 56 -7.07 -12.20 12.06
C GLN A 56 -6.39 -11.01 12.74
N LEU A 57 -6.12 -9.94 11.99
CA LEU A 57 -5.42 -8.76 12.46
C LEU A 57 -6.41 -7.73 13.00
N GLN A 58 -6.02 -7.09 14.11
CA GLN A 58 -6.82 -6.00 14.67
C GLN A 58 -6.54 -4.67 13.93
N PRO A 59 -7.53 -4.06 13.26
CA PRO A 59 -7.35 -2.76 12.65
C PRO A 59 -7.23 -1.66 13.71
N LEU A 60 -6.53 -0.58 13.38
CA LEU A 60 -6.54 0.64 14.18
C LEU A 60 -7.97 1.18 14.30
N GLN A 61 -8.68 1.17 13.18
CA GLN A 61 -10.07 1.58 13.05
C GLN A 61 -10.72 0.88 11.86
N GLU A 62 -12.00 0.54 12.05
CA GLU A 62 -12.91 0.10 11.01
C GLU A 62 -13.91 1.23 10.75
N ILE A 63 -14.22 1.46 9.48
CA ILE A 63 -15.01 2.58 9.00
C ILE A 63 -16.10 2.03 8.07
N SER A 64 -17.36 2.32 8.42
CA SER A 64 -18.50 2.12 7.53
C SER A 64 -18.56 3.31 6.57
N LEU A 65 -18.25 3.06 5.31
CA LEU A 65 -18.32 4.00 4.22
C LEU A 65 -19.76 4.09 3.69
N ASN A 66 -20.20 5.31 3.40
CA ASN A 66 -21.48 5.56 2.74
C ASN A 66 -21.21 5.76 1.26
N ASP A 67 -22.21 5.47 0.42
CA ASP A 67 -22.18 5.80 -1.00
C ASP A 67 -22.01 7.32 -1.20
N ASP A 68 -20.80 7.74 -1.56
CA ASP A 68 -20.39 9.13 -1.73
C ASP A 68 -19.42 9.27 -2.91
N PRO A 69 -19.91 9.19 -4.15
CA PRO A 69 -19.08 9.28 -5.35
C PRO A 69 -18.46 10.68 -5.55
N ARG A 70 -18.84 11.68 -4.74
CA ARG A 70 -18.31 13.05 -4.79
C ARG A 70 -17.26 13.32 -3.73
N GLY A 71 -17.10 12.44 -2.74
CA GLY A 71 -16.14 12.64 -1.64
C GLY A 71 -16.48 13.82 -0.74
N GLU A 72 -17.77 14.08 -0.51
CA GLU A 72 -18.25 15.12 0.40
C GLU A 72 -18.04 14.71 1.87
N ILE A 73 -18.03 13.42 2.17
CA ILE A 73 -17.86 12.85 3.49
C ILE A 73 -16.37 12.73 3.83
N VAL A 74 -16.06 13.11 5.08
CA VAL A 74 -14.73 12.99 5.66
C VAL A 74 -14.84 12.14 6.92
N TYR A 75 -14.09 11.04 6.96
CA TYR A 75 -14.13 10.09 8.06
C TYR A 75 -13.06 10.44 9.10
N PRO A 76 -13.44 10.93 10.30
CA PRO A 76 -12.48 11.25 11.34
C PRO A 76 -11.83 9.97 11.89
N THR A 77 -10.53 10.04 12.13
CA THR A 77 -9.77 8.96 12.77
C THR A 77 -9.69 9.18 14.28
N ARG A 78 -9.44 8.09 15.02
CA ARG A 78 -9.10 8.16 16.44
C ARG A 78 -7.66 8.66 16.60
N ALA A 79 -7.50 9.97 16.75
CA ALA A 79 -6.19 10.62 16.76
C ALA A 79 -5.13 9.92 17.63
N SER A 80 -5.50 9.34 18.79
CA SER A 80 -4.58 8.60 19.68
C SER A 80 -3.96 7.35 19.05
N LYS A 81 -4.66 6.69 18.12
CA LYS A 81 -4.18 5.50 17.40
C LYS A 81 -3.44 5.81 16.10
N PHE A 82 -3.65 7.01 15.57
CA PHE A 82 -3.16 7.44 14.26
C PHE A 82 -2.02 8.46 14.38
N GLN A 83 -1.17 8.32 15.39
CA GLN A 83 0.05 9.12 15.53
C GLN A 83 1.26 8.33 15.03
N ASN A 84 2.29 9.06 14.58
CA ASN A 84 3.63 8.51 14.32
C ASN A 84 3.64 7.36 13.28
N LEU A 85 2.71 7.39 12.32
CA LEU A 85 2.62 6.39 11.26
C LEU A 85 3.67 6.67 10.20
N HIS A 86 4.30 5.62 9.67
CA HIS A 86 5.21 5.65 8.52
C HIS A 86 4.67 4.84 7.34
N SER A 87 3.68 3.99 7.56
CA SER A 87 2.88 3.36 6.51
C SER A 87 1.44 3.18 6.99
N VAL A 88 0.50 3.15 6.04
CA VAL A 88 -0.89 2.79 6.27
C VAL A 88 -1.30 1.75 5.25
N THR A 89 -1.99 0.70 5.71
CA THR A 89 -2.65 -0.26 4.85
C THR A 89 -4.14 -0.12 5.00
N LEU A 90 -4.82 0.01 3.87
CA LEU A 90 -6.27 0.07 3.75
C LEU A 90 -6.74 -1.26 3.19
N PHE A 91 -7.66 -1.91 3.89
CA PHE A 91 -8.34 -3.10 3.42
C PHE A 91 -9.81 -2.78 3.20
N ILE A 92 -10.27 -2.87 1.96
CA ILE A 92 -11.67 -2.85 1.60
C ILE A 92 -12.18 -4.28 1.72
N GLU A 93 -13.07 -4.51 2.69
CA GLU A 93 -13.60 -5.84 2.98
C GLU A 93 -14.84 -6.16 2.14
N SER A 94 -15.65 -5.15 1.82
CA SER A 94 -16.88 -5.30 1.04
C SER A 94 -17.32 -3.97 0.42
N ASN A 95 -18.22 -4.05 -0.57
CA ASN A 95 -18.90 -2.93 -1.20
C ASN A 95 -20.42 -2.98 -0.91
N HIS A 96 -21.22 -2.20 -1.65
CA HIS A 96 -22.66 -2.10 -1.47
C HIS A 96 -23.47 -3.16 -2.22
N GLY A 97 -22.83 -4.22 -2.73
CA GLY A 97 -23.46 -5.36 -3.39
C GLY A 97 -23.01 -5.59 -4.84
N GLY A 98 -21.98 -4.88 -5.29
CA GLY A 98 -21.42 -5.04 -6.63
C GLY A 98 -20.35 -6.13 -6.68
N ASP A 99 -20.01 -6.58 -7.88
CA ASP A 99 -18.99 -7.62 -8.07
C ASP A 99 -17.56 -7.08 -7.83
N THR A 100 -17.36 -5.77 -7.96
CA THR A 100 -16.04 -5.14 -7.81
C THR A 100 -16.11 -3.85 -6.98
N SER A 101 -15.00 -3.51 -6.32
CA SER A 101 -14.83 -2.21 -5.66
C SER A 101 -14.03 -1.25 -6.56
N LYS A 102 -14.56 -0.06 -6.85
CA LYS A 102 -13.87 0.93 -7.71
C LYS A 102 -13.54 2.21 -6.95
N ILE A 103 -12.26 2.46 -6.72
CA ILE A 103 -11.78 3.65 -5.99
C ILE A 103 -11.08 4.61 -6.95
N TYR A 104 -11.43 5.88 -6.89
CA TYR A 104 -10.84 6.96 -7.69
C TYR A 104 -9.84 7.79 -6.93
N TYR A 105 -10.06 8.00 -5.63
CA TYR A 105 -9.19 8.83 -4.81
C TYR A 105 -9.19 8.40 -3.35
N ILE A 106 -8.01 8.46 -2.74
CA ILE A 106 -7.79 8.25 -1.31
C ILE A 106 -7.04 9.46 -0.79
N GLY A 107 -7.63 10.17 0.18
CA GLY A 107 -7.06 11.34 0.80
C GLY A 107 -6.84 11.14 2.29
N PHE A 108 -5.69 11.59 2.78
CA PHE A 108 -5.41 11.71 4.21
C PHE A 108 -5.25 13.18 4.59
N SER A 109 -5.89 13.58 5.67
CA SER A 109 -5.71 14.91 6.27
C SER A 109 -5.10 14.75 7.65
N GLY A 110 -4.03 15.49 7.93
CA GLY A 110 -3.26 15.29 9.15
C GLY A 110 -2.05 16.21 9.26
N GLU A 111 -1.14 15.86 10.17
CA GLU A 111 0.13 16.55 10.36
C GLU A 111 1.27 15.66 9.89
N HIS A 112 2.21 16.24 9.14
CA HIS A 112 3.43 15.56 8.74
C HIS A 112 4.61 16.11 9.53
N LYS A 113 5.33 15.23 10.22
CA LYS A 113 6.60 15.54 10.87
C LYS A 113 7.72 15.00 9.98
N ASN A 114 8.43 15.92 9.35
CA ASN A 114 9.60 15.59 8.55
C ASN A 114 10.69 15.03 9.48
N VAL A 115 10.89 13.72 9.43
CA VAL A 115 12.13 13.11 9.91
C VAL A 115 12.98 12.91 8.67
N SER A 116 14.08 13.64 8.58
CA SER A 116 15.03 13.58 7.46
C SER A 116 15.66 12.19 7.37
N ARG A 117 14.98 11.22 6.74
CA ARG A 117 15.59 9.94 6.39
C ARG A 117 16.39 10.13 5.11
N LYS A 118 17.71 10.04 5.21
CA LYS A 118 18.61 9.88 4.06
C LYS A 118 18.06 8.76 3.17
N THR A 119 17.85 9.08 1.89
CA THR A 119 17.38 8.17 0.85
C THR A 119 18.26 6.91 0.79
N VAL A 120 17.70 5.75 1.14
CA VAL A 120 18.27 4.47 0.70
C VAL A 120 17.69 4.24 -0.70
N ILE A 121 18.55 4.39 -1.71
CA ILE A 121 18.24 4.00 -3.09
C ILE A 121 18.20 2.46 -3.07
N ALA A 122 17.01 1.88 -3.00
CA ALA A 122 16.84 0.46 -3.22
C ALA A 122 16.94 0.20 -4.74
N VAL A 123 18.11 -0.27 -5.16
CA VAL A 123 18.34 -0.79 -6.51
C VAL A 123 17.54 -2.09 -6.62
N TYR A 124 16.48 -2.11 -7.44
CA TYR A 124 15.81 -3.33 -7.86
C TYR A 124 16.49 -3.82 -9.14
N GLU A 125 17.65 -4.46 -9.01
CA GLU A 125 18.22 -5.27 -10.10
C GLU A 125 17.60 -6.66 -10.03
N ALA A 126 16.51 -6.86 -10.77
CA ALA A 126 16.09 -8.18 -11.17
C ALA A 126 16.27 -8.30 -12.69
N ASN A 127 17.47 -8.67 -13.12
CA ASN A 127 17.61 -9.41 -14.36
C ASN A 127 17.99 -10.85 -14.00
N ALA A 128 17.19 -11.76 -14.53
CA ALA A 128 17.24 -13.20 -14.37
C ALA A 128 18.66 -13.75 -14.46
N ASN A 129 18.93 -14.85 -13.74
CA ASN A 129 20.05 -15.74 -14.00
C ASN A 129 19.68 -16.65 -15.18
N PRO A 130 20.26 -16.50 -16.39
CA PRO A 130 20.11 -17.45 -17.46
C PRO A 130 21.39 -18.29 -17.54
N ALA A 131 21.23 -19.60 -17.53
CA ALA A 131 22.28 -20.59 -17.67
C ALA A 131 23.39 -20.21 -18.68
N ASP A 132 24.65 -20.44 -18.31
CA ASP A 132 25.55 -21.15 -19.20
C ASP A 132 26.55 -22.01 -18.40
N HIS A 133 26.63 -23.27 -18.79
CA HIS A 133 27.36 -24.35 -18.14
C HIS A 133 28.45 -24.84 -19.10
N LYS A 134 29.70 -24.96 -18.59
CA LYS A 134 30.95 -25.50 -19.20
C LYS A 134 31.61 -24.57 -20.25
N VAL A 135 32.92 -24.36 -20.25
CA VAL A 135 34.01 -25.36 -20.24
C VAL A 135 35.26 -24.88 -19.47
N LYS A 136 36.05 -25.86 -19.02
CA LYS A 136 37.34 -25.86 -18.32
C LYS A 136 38.51 -25.19 -19.07
N ASP A 137 39.58 -24.96 -18.29
CA ASP A 137 41.01 -24.95 -18.64
C ASP A 137 41.54 -23.74 -19.44
N ASP A 138 42.40 -22.93 -18.83
CA ASP A 138 43.86 -23.03 -19.09
C ASP A 138 44.68 -22.24 -18.05
N LEU A 139 45.96 -22.59 -18.00
CA LEU A 139 46.96 -22.33 -16.98
C LEU A 139 47.69 -20.97 -17.14
N MET A 140 48.07 -20.41 -15.98
CA MET A 140 49.39 -19.82 -15.67
C MET A 140 49.81 -18.39 -16.15
N PRO A 141 50.81 -17.80 -15.45
CA PRO A 141 51.01 -16.35 -15.30
C PRO A 141 52.12 -15.78 -16.21
N SER A 142 52.23 -14.46 -16.32
CA SER A 142 53.47 -13.83 -16.79
C SER A 142 53.76 -12.47 -16.14
N SER A 143 54.90 -12.50 -15.45
CA SER A 143 55.91 -11.49 -15.12
C SER A 143 55.93 -10.19 -15.94
N SER A 144 56.30 -9.08 -15.28
CA SER A 144 57.58 -8.35 -15.43
C SER A 144 57.44 -6.90 -15.00
N ILE A 145 58.16 -6.44 -13.97
CA ILE A 145 58.70 -5.06 -13.94
C ILE A 145 60.09 -5.09 -13.29
N SER A 146 61.06 -4.84 -14.17
CA SER A 146 62.35 -4.12 -14.07
C SER A 146 62.99 -3.87 -12.71
#